data_AF-A0A1Q6DVZ1-F1
#
_entry.id   AF-A0A1Q6DVZ1-F1
#
_cell.length_a   1.000
_cell.length_b   1.000
_cell.length_c   1.000
_cell.angle_alpha   90.00
_cell.angle_beta   90.00
_cell.angle_gamma   90.00
#
_symmetry.space_group_name_H-M   'P 1'
#
loop_
_entity.id
_entity.type
_entity.pdbx_description
1 polymer ?
#
loop_
_entity_poly.entity_id
_entity_poly.type
_entity_poly.pdbx_seq_one_letter_code
_entity_poly.pdbx_strand_id
1 'polypeptide(L)'
;MPRIRSKLDLNKVPHPSTLCRAFNKLSMKKWRNLLRLSVKKLDISGVAGIDASGFDRSHASRYYTQRSEMKLSSLKTTLLVDANGAIVDLHVTTTRKI
;
A
#
# COMPACT_ATOMS: atom_id res chain seq x y z
N MET A 1 -0.37 9.15 -19.39
CA MET A 1 -1.01 7.85 -19.05
C MET A 1 -2.43 7.75 -19.64
N PRO A 2 -2.57 7.52 -20.97
CA PRO A 2 -3.89 7.49 -21.62
C PRO A 2 -4.79 6.34 -21.15
N ARG A 3 -4.21 5.14 -20.93
CA ARG A 3 -4.94 3.94 -20.49
C ARG A 3 -5.66 4.14 -19.16
N ILE A 4 -4.98 4.74 -18.17
CA ILE A 4 -5.54 4.98 -16.84
C ILE A 4 -6.65 6.04 -16.90
N ARG A 5 -6.46 7.11 -17.69
CA ARG A 5 -7.49 8.13 -17.91
C ARG A 5 -8.76 7.54 -18.49
N SER A 6 -8.63 6.72 -19.53
CA SER A 6 -9.77 6.05 -20.16
C SER A 6 -10.47 5.07 -19.22
N LYS A 7 -9.73 4.29 -18.43
CA LYS A 7 -10.32 3.30 -17.50
C LYS A 7 -11.02 3.93 -16.29
N LEU A 8 -10.59 5.12 -15.87
CA LEU A 8 -11.15 5.84 -14.71
C LEU A 8 -12.06 7.00 -15.11
N ASP A 9 -12.35 7.15 -16.41
CA ASP A 9 -13.12 8.26 -16.99
C ASP A 9 -12.62 9.65 -16.53
N LEU A 10 -11.31 9.85 -16.61
CA LEU A 10 -10.65 11.07 -16.16
C LEU A 10 -10.26 11.98 -17.33
N ASN A 11 -10.82 13.20 -17.34
CA ASN A 11 -10.43 14.27 -18.25
C ASN A 11 -8.94 14.59 -18.17
N LYS A 12 -8.33 14.56 -16.98
CA LYS A 12 -6.89 14.74 -16.76
C LYS A 12 -6.44 13.95 -15.53
N VAL A 13 -5.22 13.41 -15.53
CA VAL A 13 -4.64 12.80 -14.32
C VAL A 13 -4.27 13.92 -13.34
N PRO A 14 -4.67 13.83 -12.06
CA PRO A 14 -4.22 14.78 -11.04
C PRO A 14 -2.69 14.87 -10.99
N HIS A 15 -2.18 16.03 -10.58
CA HIS A 15 -0.74 16.18 -10.36
C HIS A 15 -0.25 15.13 -9.34
N PRO A 16 0.95 14.53 -9.50
CA PRO A 16 1.44 13.49 -8.60
C PRO A 16 1.36 13.85 -7.11
N SER A 17 1.65 15.11 -6.76
CA SER A 17 1.54 15.59 -5.39
C SER A 17 0.11 15.53 -4.82
N THR A 18 -0.92 15.70 -5.65
CA THR A 18 -2.33 15.55 -5.25
C THR A 18 -2.61 14.10 -4.85
N LEU A 19 -2.12 13.13 -5.64
CA LEU A 19 -2.24 11.71 -5.31
C LEU A 19 -1.51 11.40 -4.00
N CYS A 20 -0.26 11.82 -3.83
CA CYS A 20 0.50 11.59 -2.59
C CYS A 20 -0.21 12.16 -1.35
N ARG A 21 -0.78 13.37 -1.45
CA ARG A 21 -1.56 13.97 -0.36
C ARG A 21 -2.83 13.19 -0.06
N ALA A 22 -3.52 12.69 -1.09
CA ALA A 22 -4.70 11.84 -0.91
C ALA A 22 -4.32 10.51 -0.24
N PHE A 23 -3.24 9.85 -0.69
CA PHE A 23 -2.72 8.62 -0.08
C PHE A 23 -2.43 8.82 1.41
N ASN A 24 -1.76 9.91 1.79
CA ASN A 24 -1.45 10.22 3.18
C ASN A 24 -2.69 10.48 4.06
N LYS A 25 -3.82 10.90 3.48
CA LYS A 25 -5.07 11.15 4.21
C LYS A 25 -5.94 9.90 4.37
N LEU A 26 -5.72 8.85 3.58
CA LEU A 26 -6.53 7.65 3.59
C LEU A 26 -6.07 6.71 4.71
N SER A 27 -6.99 6.40 5.64
CA SER A 27 -6.72 5.43 6.69
C SER A 27 -6.59 4.01 6.14
N MET A 28 -5.83 3.15 6.83
CA MET A 28 -5.69 1.74 6.47
C MET A 28 -7.03 1.00 6.36
N LYS A 29 -8.05 1.41 7.12
CA LYS A 29 -9.41 0.86 7.01
C LYS A 29 -10.00 1.07 5.61
N LYS A 30 -9.81 2.24 5.01
CA LYS A 30 -10.28 2.53 3.65
C LYS A 30 -9.55 1.67 2.62
N TRP A 31 -8.23 1.51 2.76
CA TRP A 31 -7.44 0.63 1.90
C TRP A 31 -7.88 -0.83 1.98
N ARG A 32 -8.06 -1.36 3.20
CA ARG A 32 -8.57 -2.72 3.41
C ARG A 32 -9.95 -2.93 2.79
N ASN A 33 -10.84 -1.94 2.91
CA ASN A 33 -12.17 -2.02 2.30
C ASN A 33 -12.08 -2.04 0.77
N LEU A 34 -11.25 -1.19 0.17
CA LEU A 34 -11.03 -1.19 -1.29
C LEU A 34 -10.47 -2.54 -1.76
N LEU A 35 -9.49 -3.09 -1.05
CA LEU A 35 -8.92 -4.41 -1.36
C LEU A 35 -10.00 -5.50 -1.32
N ARG A 36 -10.75 -5.59 -0.22
CA ARG A 36 -11.84 -6.58 -0.07
C ARG A 36 -12.90 -6.47 -1.15
N LEU A 37 -13.29 -5.24 -1.54
CA LEU A 37 -14.26 -5.02 -2.61
C LEU A 37 -13.70 -5.40 -3.99
N SER A 38 -12.40 -5.21 -4.19
CA SER A 38 -11.73 -5.56 -5.45
C SER A 38 -11.62 -7.08 -5.58
N VAL A 39 -11.19 -7.77 -4.53
CA VAL A 39 -11.06 -9.24 -4.49
C VAL A 39 -12.38 -9.93 -4.76
N LYS A 40 -13.50 -9.42 -4.22
CA LYS A 40 -14.86 -9.96 -4.48
C LYS A 40 -15.27 -9.98 -5.95
N LYS A 41 -14.60 -9.20 -6.81
CA LYS A 41 -14.88 -9.13 -8.26
C LYS A 41 -13.93 -9.99 -9.09
N LEU A 42 -12.95 -10.61 -8.47
CA LEU A 42 -11.96 -11.44 -9.14
C LEU A 42 -12.33 -12.91 -9.00
N ASP A 43 -12.03 -13.68 -10.04
CA ASP A 43 -12.08 -15.13 -9.97
C ASP A 43 -10.79 -15.64 -9.29
N ILE A 44 -10.94 -16.08 -8.04
CA ILE A 44 -9.82 -16.54 -7.21
C ILE A 44 -9.64 -18.04 -7.42
N SER A 45 -8.40 -18.46 -7.66
CA SER A 45 -8.05 -19.86 -7.93
C SER A 45 -8.28 -20.80 -6.73
N GLY A 46 -8.39 -20.23 -5.52
CA GLY A 46 -8.45 -20.99 -4.27
C GLY A 46 -7.07 -21.48 -3.79
N VAL A 47 -6.02 -21.29 -4.58
CA VAL A 47 -4.62 -21.55 -4.21
C VAL A 47 -3.93 -20.21 -3.98
N ALA A 48 -3.31 -20.04 -2.81
CA ALA A 48 -2.65 -18.79 -2.46
C ALA A 48 -1.26 -19.02 -1.86
N GLY A 49 -0.33 -18.14 -2.25
CA GLY A 49 0.98 -18.01 -1.63
C GLY A 49 0.97 -16.93 -0.55
N ILE A 50 1.83 -17.10 0.45
CA ILE A 50 2.12 -16.09 1.46
C ILE A 50 3.57 -15.68 1.30
N ASP A 51 3.80 -14.39 1.12
CA ASP A 51 5.14 -13.81 1.11
C ASP A 51 5.24 -12.68 2.13
N ALA A 52 6.42 -12.50 2.73
CA ALA A 52 6.65 -11.46 3.71
C ALA A 52 7.97 -10.74 3.46
N SER A 53 7.87 -9.43 3.29
CA SER A 53 9.02 -8.53 3.12
C SER A 53 9.16 -7.60 4.32
N GLY A 54 10.39 -7.50 4.84
CA GLY A 54 10.77 -6.60 5.92
C GLY A 54 11.56 -5.39 5.39
N PHE A 55 11.20 -4.21 5.86
CA PHE A 55 11.90 -2.95 5.58
C PHE A 55 12.38 -2.37 6.91
N ASP A 56 13.68 -2.39 7.12
CA ASP A 56 14.31 -1.57 8.14
C ASP A 56 14.44 -0.13 7.62
N ARG A 57 14.07 0.86 8.44
CA ARG A 57 14.21 2.28 8.13
C ARG A 57 15.36 2.95 8.88
N SER A 58 16.27 2.15 9.44
CA SER A 58 17.52 2.55 10.10
C SER A 58 18.42 3.47 9.25
N HIS A 59 18.32 3.44 7.92
CA HIS A 59 19.19 4.19 7.01
C HIS A 59 18.74 5.64 6.68
N ALA A 60 17.66 6.14 7.30
CA ALA A 60 17.25 7.53 7.09
C ALA A 60 18.14 8.50 7.90
N SER A 61 18.61 9.59 7.28
CA SER A 61 19.47 10.57 7.95
C SER A 61 18.78 11.21 9.17
N ARG A 62 19.56 11.61 10.18
CA ARG A 62 19.06 12.30 11.38
C ARG A 62 18.23 13.54 11.04
N TYR A 63 18.69 14.34 10.07
CA TYR A 63 17.99 15.54 9.62
C TYR A 63 16.61 15.20 9.02
N TYR A 64 16.54 14.19 8.16
CA TYR A 64 15.29 13.78 7.54
C TYR A 64 14.30 13.23 8.57
N THR A 65 14.77 12.36 9.47
CA THR A 65 13.91 11.74 10.50
C THR A 65 13.31 12.76 11.48
N GLN A 66 14.07 13.79 11.87
CA GLN A 66 13.53 14.90 12.68
C GLN A 66 12.49 15.73 11.92
N ARG A 67 12.80 16.16 10.69
CA ARG A 67 11.91 17.00 9.90
C ARG A 67 10.58 16.31 9.57
N SER A 68 10.60 14.99 9.33
CA SER A 68 9.40 14.22 8.99
C SER A 68 8.71 13.60 10.20
N GLU A 69 9.15 13.91 11.43
CA GLU A 69 8.66 13.31 12.68
C GLU A 69 8.56 11.77 12.61
N MET A 70 9.60 11.12 12.06
CA MET A 70 9.55 9.69 11.79
C MET A 70 9.66 8.86 13.07
N LYS A 71 8.56 8.21 13.47
CA LYS A 71 8.47 7.37 14.69
C LYS A 71 8.60 5.86 14.44
N LEU A 72 8.59 5.42 13.17
CA LEU A 72 8.69 4.00 12.80
C LEU A 72 10.16 3.59 12.64
N SER A 73 10.55 2.47 13.24
CA SER A 73 11.88 1.87 13.08
C SER A 73 11.89 0.83 11.95
N SER A 74 10.94 -0.09 11.95
CA SER A 74 10.83 -1.13 10.93
C SER A 74 9.38 -1.39 10.55
N LEU A 75 9.20 -1.94 9.35
CA LEU A 75 7.91 -2.31 8.79
C LEU A 75 8.02 -3.69 8.16
N LYS A 76 7.20 -4.63 8.59
CA LYS A 76 7.03 -5.95 7.97
C LYS A 76 5.68 -6.00 7.28
N THR A 77 5.68 -6.44 6.03
CA THR A 77 4.50 -6.54 5.17
C THR A 77 4.38 -7.99 4.73
N THR A 78 3.28 -8.64 5.10
CA THR A 78 2.95 -10.01 4.69
C THR A 78 1.77 -9.97 3.74
N LEU A 79 1.96 -10.40 2.50
CA LEU A 79 0.94 -10.43 1.46
C LEU A 79 0.39 -11.86 1.32
N LEU A 80 -0.93 -11.96 1.22
CA LEU A 80 -1.61 -13.15 0.73
C LEU A 80 -1.93 -12.93 -0.75
N VAL A 81 -1.36 -13.76 -1.62
CA VAL A 81 -1.45 -13.61 -3.07
C VAL A 81 -2.06 -14.87 -3.67
N ASP A 82 -3.15 -14.73 -4.42
CA ASP A 82 -3.76 -15.83 -5.18
C ASP A 82 -2.84 -16.25 -6.35
N ALA A 83 -2.91 -17.52 -6.77
CA ALA A 83 -2.09 -18.05 -7.86
C ALA A 83 -2.29 -17.29 -9.20
N ASN A 84 -3.43 -16.64 -9.40
CA ASN A 84 -3.69 -15.77 -10.56
C ASN A 84 -3.01 -14.39 -10.44
N GLY A 85 -2.21 -14.15 -9.40
CA GLY A 85 -1.45 -12.92 -9.17
C GLY A 85 -2.22 -11.81 -8.46
N ALA A 86 -3.41 -12.09 -7.96
CA ALA A 86 -4.22 -11.11 -7.23
C ALA A 86 -3.79 -11.02 -5.75
N ILE A 87 -3.64 -9.81 -5.22
CA ILE A 87 -3.45 -9.61 -3.78
C ILE A 87 -4.82 -9.78 -3.11
N VAL A 88 -4.92 -10.75 -2.19
CA VAL A 88 -6.16 -11.10 -1.48
C VAL A 88 -6.25 -10.36 -0.15
N ASP A 89 -5.15 -10.35 0.61
CA ASP A 89 -5.05 -9.61 1.87
C ASP A 89 -3.60 -9.19 2.12
N LEU A 90 -3.45 -8.27 3.07
CA LEU A 90 -2.18 -7.73 3.52
C LEU A 90 -2.19 -7.60 5.04
N HIS A 91 -1.14 -8.05 5.71
CA HIS A 91 -0.86 -7.71 7.10
C HIS A 91 0.37 -6.81 7.19
N VAL A 92 0.28 -5.74 7.97
CA VAL A 92 1.40 -4.82 8.19
C VAL A 92 1.66 -4.73 9.68
N THR A 93 2.88 -5.05 10.07
CA THR A 93 3.38 -4.87 11.43
C THR A 93 4.43 -3.77 11.41
N THR A 94 4.35 -2.84 12.35
CA THR A 94 5.32 -1.75 12.47
C THR A 94 5.93 -1.75 13.86
N THR A 95 7.24 -1.62 13.92
CA THR A 95 7.96 -1.35 15.18
C THR A 95 8.24 0.15 15.25
N ARG A 96 8.18 0.71 16.47
CA ARG A 96 8.48 2.12 16.72
C ARG A 96 9.80 2.22 17.49
N LYS A 97 10.51 3.34 17.30
CA LYS A 97 11.62 3.67 18.19
C LYS A 97 11.01 4.01 19.55
N ILE A 98 11.49 3.35 20.61
CA ILE A 98 11.17 3.65 22.01
C ILE A 98 11.82 5.00 22.35
#